data_AF-A0A1V4R561-F1
#
_entry.id   AF-A0A1V4R561-F1
#
_cell.length_a   1.000
_cell.length_b   1.000
_cell.length_c   1.000
_cell.angle_alpha   90.00
_cell.angle_beta   90.00
_cell.angle_gamma   90.00
#
_symmetry.space_group_name_H-M   'P 1'
#
loop_
_entity.id
_entity.type
_entity.pdbx_description
1 polymer ?
#
loop_
_entity_poly.entity_id
_entity_poly.type
_entity_poly.pdbx_seq_one_letter_code
_entity_poly.pdbx_strand_id
1 'polypeptide(L)' 'MTVQEIVKELKRASDKDSIEGMKRFGITPEYTYGVKIPILRQIAKQTGRDHKLAQALCVTLAVLG' A
#
# COMPACT_ATOMS: atom_id res chain seq x y z
N MET A 1 -14.09 0.86 4.74
CA MET A 1 -12.88 0.47 5.49
C MET A 1 -12.25 1.72 6.05
N THR A 2 -11.68 1.64 7.25
CA THR A 2 -10.88 2.70 7.86
C THR A 2 -9.45 2.68 7.34
N VAL A 3 -8.70 3.76 7.58
CA VAL A 3 -7.26 3.84 7.26
C VAL A 3 -6.48 2.70 7.92
N GLN A 4 -6.79 2.38 9.18
CA GLN A 4 -6.09 1.34 9.92
C GLN A 4 -6.34 -0.06 9.34
N GLU A 5 -7.57 -0.36 8.91
CA GLU A 5 -7.90 -1.62 8.26
C GLU A 5 -7.14 -1.77 6.94
N ILE A 6 -7.05 -0.70 6.15
CA ILE A 6 -6.32 -0.71 4.87
C ILE A 6 -4.83 -0.89 5.10
N VAL A 7 -4.22 -0.17 6.04
CA VAL A 7 -2.80 -0.33 6.39
C VAL A 7 -2.50 -1.74 6.88
N LYS A 8 -3.41 -2.34 7.66
CA LYS A 8 -3.28 -3.73 8.12
C LYS A 8 -3.32 -4.73 6.96
N GLU A 9 -4.25 -4.55 6.03
CA GLU A 9 -4.34 -5.40 4.83
C GLU A 9 -3.12 -5.22 3.91
N LEU A 10 -2.62 -3.99 3.72
CA LEU A 10 -1.38 -3.73 2.96
C LEU A 10 -0.18 -4.41 3.59
N LYS A 11 -0.04 -4.36 4.92
CA LYS A 11 1.03 -5.07 5.66
C LYS A 11 0.90 -6.58 5.51
N ARG A 12 -0.31 -7.11 5.62
CA ARG A 12 -0.57 -8.55 5.47
C ARG A 12 -0.28 -9.05 4.05
N ALA A 13 -0.57 -8.22 3.05
CA ALA A 13 -0.34 -8.50 1.64
C ALA A 13 1.10 -8.21 1.19
N SER A 14 1.99 -7.83 2.11
CA SER A 14 3.37 -7.52 1.81
C SER A 14 4.12 -8.78 1.35
N ASP A 15 4.81 -8.66 0.23
CA ASP A 15 5.53 -9.76 -0.41
C ASP A 15 7.00 -9.39 -0.62
N LYS A 16 7.90 -10.10 0.06
CA LYS A 16 9.34 -9.85 0.00
C LYS A 16 9.90 -10.05 -1.41
N ASP A 17 9.34 -10.97 -2.19
CA ASP A 17 9.76 -11.20 -3.57
C ASP A 17 9.39 -10.01 -4.46
N SER A 18 8.24 -9.38 -4.18
CA SER A 18 7.81 -8.16 -4.85
C SER A 18 8.70 -6.96 -4.48
N ILE A 19 9.15 -6.86 -3.22
CA ILE A 19 10.13 -5.85 -2.77
C ILE A 19 11.49 -6.06 -3.46
N GLU A 20 11.94 -7.30 -3.57
CA GLU A 20 13.20 -7.64 -4.25
C GLU A 20 13.14 -7.34 -5.75
N GLY A 21 12.00 -7.60 -6.38
CA GLY A 21 11.74 -7.20 -7.76
C GLY A 21 11.86 -5.70 -7.98
N MET A 22 11.41 -4.86 -7.04
CA MET A 22 11.49 -3.40 -7.12
C MET A 22 12.95 -2.89 -7.14
N LYS A 23 13.85 -3.53 -6.40
CA LYS A 23 15.28 -3.19 -6.41
C LYS A 23 15.89 -3.33 -7.80
N ARG A 24 15.46 -4.33 -8.59
CA ARG A 24 15.92 -4.54 -9.97
C ARG A 24 15.56 -3.39 -10.91
N PHE A 25 14.52 -2.63 -10.57
CA PHE A 25 14.10 -1.43 -11.31
C PHE A 25 14.63 -0.13 -10.70
N GLY A 26 15.57 -0.20 -9.74
CA GLY A 26 16.15 0.99 -9.11
C GLY A 26 15.23 1.72 -8.14
N ILE A 27 14.14 1.08 -7.70
CA ILE A 27 13.23 1.64 -6.70
C ILE A 27 13.75 1.29 -5.31
N THR A 28 14.15 2.30 -4.52
CA THR A 28 14.68 2.12 -3.16
C THR A 28 13.56 1.66 -2.21
N PRO A 29 13.67 0.47 -1.58
CA PRO A 29 12.55 -0.17 -0.88
C PRO A 29 12.42 0.24 0.59
N GLU A 30 13.07 1.33 1.03
CA GLU A 30 13.21 1.65 2.47
C GLU A 30 11.87 1.71 3.22
N TYR A 31 10.76 2.07 2.54
CA TYR A 31 9.43 2.16 3.13
C TYR A 31 8.30 1.61 2.25
N THR A 32 8.55 0.54 1.48
CA THR A 32 7.53 -0.04 0.59
C THR A 32 6.94 -1.33 1.16
N TYR A 33 5.61 -1.47 1.09
CA TYR A 33 4.94 -2.71 1.46
C TYR A 33 5.04 -3.80 0.39
N GLY A 34 5.51 -3.51 -0.83
CA GLY A 34 5.68 -4.53 -1.88
C GLY A 34 4.38 -5.28 -2.23
N VAL A 35 3.25 -4.57 -2.30
CA VAL A 35 1.94 -5.20 -2.53
C VAL A 35 1.66 -5.36 -4.04
N LYS A 36 1.18 -6.53 -4.45
CA LYS A 36 0.84 -6.81 -5.85
C LYS A 36 -0.39 -5.99 -6.30
N ILE A 37 -0.36 -5.55 -7.57
CA ILE A 37 -1.45 -4.77 -8.20
C ILE A 37 -2.85 -5.39 -8.05
N PRO A 38 -3.06 -6.72 -8.18
CA PRO A 38 -4.40 -7.31 -8.02
C PRO A 38 -5.00 -7.06 -6.63
N ILE A 39 -4.19 -7.07 -5.57
CA ILE A 39 -4.63 -6.82 -4.20
C ILE A 39 -5.02 -5.34 -4.04
N LEU A 40 -4.19 -4.43 -4.57
CA LEU A 40 -4.52 -2.99 -4.59
C LEU A 40 -5.84 -2.72 -5.32
N ARG A 41 -6.09 -3.38 -6.45
CA ARG A 41 -7.36 -3.27 -7.19
C ARG A 41 -8.54 -3.81 -6.39
N GLN A 42 -8.36 -4.89 -5.62
CA GLN A 42 -9.40 -5.43 -4.75
C GLN A 42 -9.76 -4.44 -3.63
N ILE A 43 -8.75 -3.89 -2.94
CA ILE A 43 -8.95 -2.88 -1.89
C ILE A 43 -9.67 -1.67 -2.49
N ALA A 44 -9.23 -1.17 -3.65
CA ALA A 44 -9.86 -0.03 -4.32
C ALA A 44 -11.33 -0.29 -4.69
N LYS A 45 -11.68 -1.51 -5.11
CA LYS A 45 -13.08 -1.90 -5.36
C LYS A 45 -13.91 -1.90 -4.08
N GLN A 46 -13.35 -2.33 -2.95
CA GLN A 46 -14.04 -2.37 -1.65
C GLN A 46 -14.22 -0.97 -1.04
N THR A 47 -13.25 -0.08 -1.23
CA THR A 47 -13.29 1.27 -0.68
C THR A 47 -14.03 2.26 -1.58
N GLY A 48 -14.12 1.99 -2.88
CA GLY A 48 -14.71 2.91 -3.85
C GLY A 48 -13.91 4.21 -3.97
N ARG A 49 -14.57 5.29 -4.43
CA ARG A 49 -13.97 6.63 -4.51
C ARG A 49 -14.29 7.42 -3.24
N ASP A 50 -13.30 7.53 -2.36
CA ASP A 50 -13.37 8.35 -1.16
C ASP A 50 -12.13 9.26 -1.06
N HIS A 51 -12.34 10.56 -1.28
CA HIS A 51 -11.25 11.53 -1.28
C HIS A 51 -10.66 11.76 0.12
N LYS A 52 -11.48 11.69 1.17
CA LYS A 52 -11.02 11.83 2.56
C LYS A 52 -10.14 10.63 2.94
N LEU A 53 -10.56 9.43 2.55
CA LEU A 53 -9.79 8.21 2.74
C LEU A 53 -8.46 8.26 1.99
N ALA A 54 -8.47 8.74 0.74
CA ALA A 54 -7.25 8.89 -0.06
C ALA A 54 -6.26 9.88 0.57
N GLN A 55 -6.75 11.02 1.05
CA GLN A 55 -5.92 12.02 1.72
C GLN A 55 -5.35 11.49 3.05
N ALA A 56 -6.17 10.80 3.84
CA ALA A 56 -5.73 10.21 5.10
C ALA A 56 -4.68 9.09 4.89
N LEU A 57 -4.84 8.27 3.85
CA LEU A 57 -3.83 7.27 3.46
C LEU A 57 -2.53 7.91 3.00
N CYS A 58 -2.61 8.98 2.19
CA CYS A 58 -1.43 9.72 1.72
C CYS A 58 -0.61 10.27 2.90
N VAL A 59 -1.27 10.94 3.86
CA VAL A 59 -0.61 11.49 5.05
C VAL A 59 -0.06 10.38 5.95
N THR A 60 -0.83 9.32 6.20
CA THR A 60 -0.40 8.23 7.11
C THR A 60 0.82 7.48 6.58
N LEU A 61 0.90 7.26 5.26
CA LEU A 61 2.02 6.58 4.63
C LEU A 61 3.28 7.46 4.55
N ALA A 62 3.14 8.78 4.49
CA ALA A 62 4.26 9.72 4.47
C ALA A 62 4.93 9.92 5.85
N VAL A 63 4.20 9.72 6.95
CA VAL A 63 4.72 9.93 8.32
C VAL A 63 5.34 8.65 8.92
N LEU A 64 5.07 7.49 8.31
CA LEU A 64 5.65 6.20 8.71
C LEU A 64 6.94 5.84 7.94
N GLY A 65 7.44 6.76 7.11
CA GLY A 65 8.75 6.70 6.45
C GLY A 65 9.79 7.53 7.21
#